data_AF-M1CVN2-F1
#
_entry.id   AF-M1CVN2-F1
#
_cell.length_a   1.000
_cell.length_b   1.000
_cell.length_c   1.000
_cell.angle_alpha   90.00
_cell.angle_beta   90.00
_cell.angle_gamma   90.00
#
_symmetry.space_group_name_H-M   'P 1'
#
loop_
_entity.id
_entity.type
_entity.pdbx_description
1 polymer ?
#
loop_
_entity_poly.entity_id
_entity_poly.type
_entity_poly.pdbx_seq_one_letter_code
_entity_poly.pdbx_strand_id
1 'polypeptide(L)'
;MFTKLKKLTLSKTRFDWNQAYRLGQVKNLQVLKLKENAFTVMSWKMEPEGFKKLQVLWIEMADFVSWEASNCPFPRLRSLVLISCLNLEVVPLELADLDYLQEMTLDNTSKASESARKIEREKKKKQADPESGKFKLTIPY
;
A
#
# COMPACT_ATOMS: atom_id res chain seq x y z
N MET A 1 -15.21 4.31 -22.84
CA MET A 1 -14.79 5.13 -21.67
C MET A 1 -14.94 4.32 -20.38
N PHE A 2 -13.85 3.89 -19.72
CA PHE A 2 -13.87 3.09 -18.48
C PHE A 2 -14.10 3.95 -17.21
N THR A 3 -15.12 4.82 -17.23
CA THR A 3 -15.30 5.88 -16.22
C THR A 3 -15.90 5.41 -14.88
N LYS A 4 -16.28 4.13 -14.74
CA LYS A 4 -16.97 3.61 -13.54
C LYS A 4 -16.15 2.65 -12.68
N LEU A 5 -14.92 2.29 -13.08
CA LEU A 5 -14.17 1.27 -12.37
C LEU A 5 -13.70 1.80 -11.00
N LYS A 6 -14.30 1.25 -9.93
CA LYS A 6 -13.98 1.59 -8.53
C LYS A 6 -13.12 0.55 -7.83
N LYS A 7 -13.22 -0.71 -8.25
CA LYS A 7 -12.51 -1.83 -7.65
C LYS A 7 -11.84 -2.62 -8.76
N LEU A 8 -10.55 -2.90 -8.61
CA LEU A 8 -9.78 -3.74 -9.52
C LEU A 8 -9.09 -4.82 -8.70
N THR A 9 -9.11 -6.05 -9.20
CA THR A 9 -8.32 -7.15 -8.67
C THR A 9 -7.53 -7.73 -9.83
N LEU A 10 -6.21 -7.78 -9.69
CA LEU A 10 -5.30 -8.49 -10.58
C LEU A 10 -4.79 -9.71 -9.82
N SER A 11 -4.83 -10.88 -10.46
CA SER A 11 -4.40 -12.15 -9.88
C SER A 11 -3.74 -12.99 -10.95
N LYS A 12 -2.53 -13.52 -10.68
CA LYS A 12 -1.75 -14.33 -11.63
C LYS A 12 -1.51 -13.66 -12.99
N THR A 13 -1.64 -12.34 -13.06
CA THR A 13 -1.54 -11.57 -14.31
C THR A 13 -0.11 -11.32 -14.75
N ARG A 14 0.87 -11.39 -13.83
CA ARG A 14 2.28 -11.03 -14.08
C ARG A 14 2.40 -9.66 -14.77
N PHE A 15 1.58 -8.71 -14.32
CA PHE A 15 1.53 -7.36 -14.84
C PHE A 15 2.88 -6.67 -14.61
N ASP A 16 3.46 -6.11 -15.67
CA ASP A 16 4.69 -5.32 -15.54
C ASP A 16 4.38 -4.04 -14.73
N TRP A 17 4.95 -3.96 -13.51
CA TRP A 17 4.69 -2.85 -12.61
C TRP A 17 5.15 -1.50 -13.17
N ASN A 18 6.09 -1.49 -14.12
CA ASN A 18 6.47 -0.26 -14.83
C ASN A 18 5.31 0.38 -15.60
N GLN A 19 4.23 -0.37 -15.85
CA GLN A 19 3.02 0.13 -16.49
C GLN A 19 1.93 0.54 -15.49
N ALA A 20 2.18 0.44 -14.17
CA ALA A 20 1.20 0.74 -13.12
C ALA A 20 0.68 2.18 -13.18
N TYR A 21 1.42 3.12 -13.76
CA TYR A 21 0.95 4.48 -14.01
C TYR A 21 -0.37 4.51 -14.81
N ARG A 22 -0.62 3.54 -15.69
CA ARG A 22 -1.88 3.39 -16.44
C ARG A 22 -3.04 3.06 -15.51
N LEU A 23 -2.81 2.19 -14.52
CA LEU A 23 -3.78 1.88 -13.47
C LEU A 23 -4.00 3.11 -12.56
N GLY A 24 -2.93 3.84 -12.27
CA GLY A 24 -2.96 5.08 -11.48
C GLY A 24 -3.81 6.19 -12.11
N GLN A 25 -3.97 6.21 -13.44
CA GLN A 25 -4.80 7.18 -14.16
C GLN A 25 -6.31 6.89 -14.09
N VAL A 26 -6.72 5.73 -13.57
CA VAL A 26 -8.15 5.38 -13.41
C VAL A 26 -8.76 6.26 -12.32
N LYS A 27 -9.40 7.37 -12.74
CA LYS A 27 -9.88 8.47 -11.88
C LYS A 27 -10.77 8.07 -10.69
N ASN A 28 -11.43 6.92 -10.75
CA ASN A 28 -12.40 6.48 -9.76
C ASN A 28 -11.98 5.21 -9.00
N LEU A 29 -10.75 4.72 -9.21
CA LEU A 29 -10.26 3.53 -8.53
C LEU A 29 -10.08 3.81 -7.04
N GLN A 30 -10.81 3.06 -6.21
CA GLN A 30 -10.82 3.15 -4.75
C GLN A 30 -10.21 1.91 -4.09
N VAL A 31 -10.32 0.75 -4.74
CA VAL A 31 -9.77 -0.52 -4.24
C VAL A 31 -8.92 -1.14 -5.32
N LEU A 32 -7.66 -1.42 -5.00
CA LEU A 32 -6.75 -2.20 -5.82
C LEU A 32 -6.30 -3.42 -5.03
N LYS A 33 -6.53 -4.60 -5.59
CA LYS A 33 -6.03 -5.86 -5.06
C LYS A 33 -5.06 -6.49 -6.05
N LEU A 34 -3.89 -6.89 -5.57
CA LEU A 34 -2.84 -7.56 -6.31
C LEU A 34 -2.57 -8.88 -5.61
N LYS A 35 -2.96 -9.99 -6.22
CA LYS A 35 -2.90 -11.32 -5.61
C LYS A 35 -2.04 -12.28 -6.43
N GLU A 36 -1.39 -13.23 -5.78
CA GLU A 36 -0.75 -14.38 -6.44
C GLU A 36 0.16 -13.98 -7.62
N ASN A 37 1.25 -13.27 -7.33
CA ASN A 37 2.18 -12.76 -8.36
C ASN A 37 1.47 -11.94 -9.45
N ALA A 38 0.55 -11.08 -9.03
CA ALA A 38 -0.18 -10.19 -9.94
C ALA A 38 0.74 -9.26 -10.73
N PHE A 39 1.91 -8.94 -10.21
CA PHE A 39 2.88 -8.08 -10.87
C PHE A 39 4.31 -8.61 -10.77
N THR A 40 5.18 -8.14 -11.66
CA THR A 40 6.59 -8.54 -11.73
C THR A 40 7.49 -7.32 -11.56
N VAL A 41 8.10 -7.14 -10.37
CA VAL A 41 9.22 -6.22 -10.15
C VAL A 41 9.87 -6.50 -8.79
N MET A 42 11.20 -6.33 -8.69
CA MET A 42 11.92 -6.43 -7.41
C MET A 42 11.76 -5.17 -6.54
N SER A 43 11.56 -4.01 -7.19
CA SER A 43 11.40 -2.71 -6.55
C SER A 43 10.13 -1.99 -7.01
N TRP A 44 9.26 -1.67 -6.06
CA TRP A 44 8.03 -0.92 -6.32
C TRP A 44 8.36 0.56 -6.36
N LYS A 45 8.48 1.15 -7.55
CA LYS A 45 8.62 2.60 -7.76
C LYS A 45 7.28 3.24 -8.11
N MET A 46 7.02 4.42 -7.56
CA MET A 46 5.75 5.10 -7.66
C MET A 46 5.90 6.44 -8.39
N GLU A 47 5.07 6.67 -9.41
CA GLU A 47 4.96 7.97 -10.07
C GLU A 47 4.07 8.92 -9.25
N PRO A 48 4.46 10.21 -9.08
CA PRO A 48 3.84 11.14 -8.12
C PRO A 48 2.34 11.43 -8.33
N GLU A 49 1.78 11.08 -9.50
CA GLU A 49 0.44 11.53 -9.91
C GLU A 49 -0.62 10.41 -10.03
N GLY A 50 -0.30 9.18 -9.67
CA GLY A 50 -1.23 8.05 -9.75
C GLY A 50 -2.22 7.97 -8.58
N PHE A 51 -3.28 7.16 -8.70
CA PHE A 51 -4.06 6.62 -7.58
C PHE A 51 -4.71 7.63 -6.61
N LYS A 52 -5.04 8.84 -7.08
CA LYS A 52 -5.58 9.97 -6.28
C LYS A 52 -6.83 9.65 -5.44
N LYS A 53 -7.59 8.60 -5.78
CA LYS A 53 -8.80 8.15 -5.03
C LYS A 53 -8.66 6.80 -4.35
N LEU A 54 -7.49 6.17 -4.41
CA LEU A 54 -7.28 4.85 -3.82
C LEU A 54 -7.40 4.94 -2.29
N GLN A 55 -8.27 4.10 -1.74
CA GLN A 55 -8.53 3.99 -0.30
C GLN A 55 -8.05 2.66 0.27
N VAL A 56 -8.05 1.61 -0.54
CA VAL A 56 -7.63 0.27 -0.13
C VAL A 56 -6.61 -0.27 -1.11
N LEU A 57 -5.42 -0.60 -0.60
CA LEU A 57 -4.41 -1.36 -1.31
C LEU A 57 -4.23 -2.71 -0.62
N TRP A 58 -4.45 -3.78 -1.38
CA TRP A 58 -4.28 -5.16 -0.92
C TRP A 58 -3.24 -5.84 -1.78
N ILE A 59 -2.18 -6.35 -1.16
CA ILE A 59 -1.11 -7.09 -1.83
C ILE A 59 -1.00 -8.44 -1.13
N GLU A 60 -1.06 -9.51 -1.91
CA GLU A 60 -1.09 -10.87 -1.41
C GLU A 60 -0.24 -11.78 -2.27
N MET A 61 0.62 -12.58 -1.64
CA MET A 61 1.52 -13.53 -2.31
C MET A 61 2.28 -12.85 -3.46
N ALA A 62 2.94 -11.73 -3.14
CA ALA A 62 3.74 -10.97 -4.10
C ALA A 62 5.22 -11.14 -3.79
N ASP A 63 6.01 -11.34 -4.84
CA ASP A 63 7.45 -11.61 -4.76
C ASP A 63 8.28 -10.36 -5.08
N PHE A 64 8.15 -9.34 -4.23
CA PHE A 64 8.90 -8.08 -4.34
C PHE A 64 9.70 -7.85 -3.06
N VAL A 65 10.88 -7.23 -3.21
CA VAL A 65 11.86 -7.10 -2.12
C VAL A 65 11.84 -5.71 -1.52
N SER A 66 11.84 -4.68 -2.36
CA SER A 66 11.84 -3.28 -1.92
C SER A 66 10.57 -2.54 -2.29
N TRP A 67 10.08 -1.72 -1.36
CA TRP A 67 9.03 -0.75 -1.60
C TRP A 67 9.56 0.66 -1.40
N GLU A 68 9.83 1.33 -2.52
CA GLU A 68 10.34 2.70 -2.55
C GLU A 68 9.19 3.66 -2.87
N ALA A 69 8.76 4.45 -1.89
CA ALA A 69 7.75 5.48 -2.10
C ALA A 69 8.36 6.85 -1.82
N SER A 70 9.26 7.32 -2.70
CA SER A 70 9.91 8.63 -2.58
C SER A 70 8.95 9.83 -2.62
N ASN A 71 7.66 9.60 -2.87
CA ASN A 71 6.54 10.53 -2.74
C ASN A 71 5.24 9.70 -2.80
N CYS A 72 4.78 9.15 -1.67
CA CYS A 72 3.59 8.29 -1.59
C CYS A 72 2.40 8.85 -2.41
N PRO A 73 2.01 8.25 -3.55
CA PRO A 73 0.97 8.80 -4.44
C PRO A 73 -0.43 8.37 -4.00
N PHE A 74 -0.63 8.02 -2.73
CA PHE A 74 -1.91 7.59 -2.21
C PHE A 74 -2.47 8.61 -1.21
N PRO A 75 -2.81 9.83 -1.64
CA PRO A 75 -3.24 10.90 -0.75
C PRO A 75 -4.57 10.59 -0.04
N ARG A 76 -5.23 9.48 -0.34
CA ARG A 76 -6.50 9.04 0.28
C ARG A 76 -6.46 7.60 0.79
N LEU A 77 -5.28 6.99 0.89
CA LEU A 77 -5.16 5.61 1.38
C LEU A 77 -5.67 5.54 2.81
N ARG A 78 -6.57 4.61 3.07
CA ARG A 78 -7.11 4.34 4.41
C ARG A 78 -6.62 3.02 4.97
N SER A 79 -6.50 2.02 4.09
CA SER A 79 -6.18 0.65 4.46
C SER A 79 -5.08 0.09 3.57
N LEU A 80 -4.01 -0.40 4.19
CA LEU A 80 -2.97 -1.18 3.55
C LEU A 80 -2.98 -2.60 4.11
N VAL A 81 -3.14 -3.59 3.24
CA VAL A 81 -3.12 -5.01 3.61
C VAL A 81 -2.03 -5.72 2.83
N LEU A 82 -1.11 -6.36 3.55
CA LEU A 82 0.00 -7.14 3.04
C LEU A 82 -0.10 -8.56 3.59
N ILE A 83 -0.25 -9.54 2.70
CA ILE A 83 -0.44 -10.95 3.08
C ILE A 83 0.60 -11.81 2.36
N SER A 84 1.33 -12.63 3.11
CA SER A 84 2.32 -13.57 2.55
C SER A 84 3.33 -12.88 1.60
N CYS A 85 3.75 -11.66 1.92
CA CYS A 85 4.78 -10.93 1.17
C CYS A 85 6.16 -11.25 1.76
N LEU A 86 6.60 -12.51 1.62
CA LEU A 86 7.71 -13.09 2.37
C LEU A 86 9.07 -12.41 2.11
N ASN A 87 9.21 -11.77 0.96
CA ASN A 87 10.45 -11.13 0.54
C ASN A 87 10.47 -9.62 0.77
N LEU A 88 9.35 -9.02 1.17
CA LEU A 88 9.28 -7.59 1.45
C LEU A 88 10.08 -7.25 2.70
N GLU A 89 11.22 -6.59 2.52
CA GLU A 89 12.11 -6.26 3.64
C GLU A 89 11.62 -5.07 4.46
N VAL A 90 11.10 -4.03 3.78
CA VAL A 90 10.67 -2.79 4.43
C VAL A 90 9.46 -2.18 3.73
N VAL A 91 8.58 -1.56 4.51
CA VAL A 91 7.56 -0.62 4.03
C VAL A 91 8.07 0.82 4.16
N PRO A 92 7.71 1.71 3.21
CA PRO A 92 8.23 3.08 3.17
C PRO A 92 7.75 3.90 4.38
N LEU A 93 8.67 4.66 4.98
CA LEU A 93 8.38 5.46 6.18
C LEU A 93 7.39 6.60 5.87
N GLU A 94 7.35 7.04 4.62
CA GLU A 94 6.45 8.05 4.05
C GLU A 94 4.96 7.66 4.24
N LEU A 95 4.64 6.39 4.49
CA LEU A 95 3.29 5.96 4.88
C LEU A 95 2.85 6.56 6.23
N ALA A 96 3.81 6.94 7.10
CA ALA A 96 3.51 7.63 8.35
C ALA A 96 2.96 9.04 8.12
N ASP A 97 3.27 9.65 6.97
CA ASP A 97 2.87 11.01 6.60
C ASP A 97 1.49 11.05 5.92
N LEU A 98 0.89 9.89 5.63
CA LEU A 98 -0.44 9.81 5.03
C LEU A 98 -1.52 10.09 6.08
N ASP A 99 -2.14 11.27 6.05
CA ASP A 99 -3.18 11.68 6.99
C ASP A 99 -4.34 10.69 7.10
N TYR A 100 -4.76 10.12 5.96
CA TYR A 100 -5.92 9.24 5.88
C TYR A 100 -5.62 7.78 6.21
N LEU A 101 -4.36 7.39 6.35
CA LEU A 101 -4.00 6.00 6.62
C LEU A 101 -4.38 5.65 8.05
N GLN A 102 -5.41 4.83 8.19
CA GLN A 102 -6.05 4.44 9.44
C GLN A 102 -5.66 3.03 9.88
N GLU A 103 -5.41 2.13 8.92
CA GLU A 103 -5.05 0.76 9.25
C GLU A 103 -3.97 0.19 8.33
N MET A 104 -3.13 -0.66 8.92
CA MET A 104 -2.13 -1.44 8.23
C MET A 104 -2.15 -2.86 8.77
N THR A 105 -2.22 -3.85 7.89
CA THR A 105 -2.17 -5.27 8.24
C THR A 105 -1.00 -5.93 7.53
N LEU A 106 -0.14 -6.58 8.30
CA LEU A 106 0.93 -7.44 7.79
C LEU A 106 0.67 -8.85 8.30
N ASP A 107 0.19 -9.72 7.44
CA ASP A 107 -0.02 -11.15 7.72
C ASP A 107 1.04 -11.96 6.96
N ASN A 108 1.70 -12.89 7.65
CA ASN A 108 2.81 -13.68 7.08
C ASN A 108 3.83 -12.81 6.30
N THR A 109 4.14 -11.62 6.80
CA THR A 109 5.00 -10.59 6.17
C THR A 109 5.98 -10.07 7.21
N SER A 110 6.76 -10.98 7.79
CA SER A 110 7.54 -10.76 9.02
C SER A 110 8.74 -9.82 8.83
N LYS A 111 9.42 -9.86 7.68
CA LYS A 111 10.60 -9.02 7.41
C LYS A 111 10.29 -7.52 7.50
N ALA A 112 9.16 -7.07 6.94
CA ALA A 112 8.72 -5.68 7.02
C ALA A 112 8.13 -5.24 8.38
N SER A 113 7.97 -6.15 9.34
CA SER A 113 7.28 -5.87 10.61
C SER A 113 7.93 -4.73 11.41
N GLU A 114 9.26 -4.63 11.42
CA GLU A 114 9.97 -3.57 12.14
C GLU A 114 9.71 -2.19 11.53
N SER A 115 9.75 -2.10 10.20
CA SER A 115 9.42 -0.86 9.48
C SER A 115 7.95 -0.45 9.67
N ALA A 116 7.02 -1.41 9.69
CA ALA A 116 5.61 -1.15 10.00
C ALA A 116 5.41 -0.62 11.43
N ARG A 117 6.13 -1.18 12.41
CA ARG A 117 6.13 -0.67 13.80
C ARG A 117 6.75 0.73 13.88
N LYS A 118 7.74 1.06 13.05
CA LYS A 118 8.29 2.42 12.96
C LYS A 118 7.23 3.41 12.49
N ILE A 119 6.46 3.07 11.45
CA ILE A 119 5.34 3.88 10.95
C ILE A 119 4.29 4.12 12.05
N GLU A 120 3.94 3.09 12.81
CA GLU A 120 2.99 3.24 13.93
C GLU A 120 3.50 4.25 14.98
N ARG A 121 4.78 4.17 15.36
CA ARG A 121 5.38 5.11 16.32
C ARG A 121 5.39 6.53 15.79
N GLU A 122 5.75 6.74 14.54
CA GLU A 122 5.77 8.07 13.92
C GLU A 122 4.36 8.67 13.81
N LYS A 123 3.35 7.86 13.45
CA LYS A 123 1.95 8.31 13.49
C LYS A 123 1.53 8.71 14.90
N LYS A 124 1.85 7.91 15.93
CA LYS A 124 1.53 8.23 17.33
C LYS A 124 2.20 9.51 17.83
N LYS A 125 3.44 9.81 17.41
CA LYS A 125 4.12 11.07 17.74
C LYS A 125 3.42 12.29 17.13
N LYS A 126 2.88 12.14 15.91
CA LYS A 126 2.16 13.21 15.19
C LYS A 126 0.72 13.41 15.71
N GLN A 127 0.11 12.35 16.22
CA GLN A 127 -1.25 12.34 16.78
C GLN A 127 -1.31 12.91 18.21
N ALA A 128 -0.77 14.11 18.44
CA ALA A 128 -1.00 14.88 19.68
C ALA A 128 -2.43 15.46 19.77
N ASP A 129 -3.23 15.29 18.72
CA ASP A 129 -4.61 15.79 18.60
C ASP A 129 -5.63 14.65 18.88
N PRO A 130 -6.51 14.80 19.89
CA PRO A 130 -7.52 13.80 20.26
C PRO A 130 -8.57 13.49 19.19
N GLU A 131 -8.70 14.30 18.12
CA GLU A 131 -9.64 14.01 17.01
C GLU A 131 -9.02 13.18 15.86
N SER A 132 -7.71 12.94 15.88
CA SER A 132 -7.07 12.10 14.86
C SER A 132 -7.43 10.63 15.07
N GLY A 133 -8.11 10.03 14.10
CA GLY A 133 -8.49 8.61 14.15
C GLY A 133 -7.27 7.73 14.46
N LYS A 134 -7.36 6.91 15.51
CA LYS A 134 -6.25 6.07 15.98
C LYS A 134 -5.81 5.14 14.86
N PHE A 135 -4.54 5.26 14.46
CA PHE A 135 -3.94 4.34 13.51
C PHE A 135 -3.82 2.94 14.16
N LYS A 136 -4.25 1.90 13.44
CA LYS A 136 -4.21 0.51 13.89
C LYS A 136 -3.24 -0.30 13.05
N LEU A 137 -2.17 -0.79 13.67
CA LEU A 137 -1.29 -1.80 13.10
C LEU A 137 -1.74 -3.20 13.57
N THR A 138 -1.92 -4.12 12.63
CA THR A 138 -2.24 -5.53 12.91
C THR A 138 -1.15 -6.42 12.32
N ILE A 139 -0.49 -7.20 13.17
CA ILE A 139 0.49 -8.22 12.77
C ILE A 139 0.06 -9.50 13.50
N PRO A 140 -0.68 -10.41 12.83
CA PRO A 140 -1.04 -11.69 13.41
C PRO A 140 0.22 -12.49 13.80
N TYR A 141 0.12 -13.25 14.89
CA TYR A 141 1.19 -14.12 15.38
C TYR A 141 1.36 -15.36 14.50
#